data_AF-A0A819PRE9-F1
#
_entry.id   AF-A0A819PRE9-F1
#
_cell.length_a   1.000
_cell.length_b   1.000
_cell.length_c   1.000
_cell.angle_alpha   90.00
_cell.angle_beta   90.00
_cell.angle_gamma   90.00
#
_symmetry.space_group_name_H-M   'P 1'
#
loop_
_entity.id
_entity.type
_entity.pdbx_description
1 polymer ?
#
loop_
_entity_poly.entity_id
_entity_poly.type
_entity_poly.pdbx_seq_one_letter_code
_entity_poly.pdbx_strand_id
1 'polypeptide(L)'
;MADVDENSKKDIESNPLIIPDSCEGYPLNYFNLPLHYRDDLKSVLIPYGFVQDRIEALANRIFDDLHIGIPEQLGNYILLNFLKR
;
A
#
# COMPACT_ATOMS: atom_id res chain seq x y z
N MET A 1 -32.56 20.17 20.07
CA MET A 1 -32.89 18.74 19.97
C MET A 1 -32.79 18.41 18.49
N ALA A 2 -31.59 18.00 18.08
CA ALA A 2 -31.18 16.60 17.93
C ALA A 2 -31.92 16.00 16.71
N ASP A 3 -31.25 15.63 15.62
CA ASP A 3 -30.06 14.78 15.61
C ASP A 3 -28.96 15.28 14.66
N VAL A 4 -27.74 15.23 15.19
CA VAL A 4 -26.49 15.22 14.43
C VAL A 4 -26.45 13.84 13.77
N ASP A 5 -26.55 13.78 12.44
CA ASP A 5 -26.31 12.54 11.69
C ASP A 5 -24.81 12.23 11.75
N GLU A 6 -24.43 11.56 12.83
CA GLU A 6 -23.08 11.20 13.24
C GLU A 6 -22.53 9.98 12.46
N ASN A 7 -23.00 9.75 11.22
CA ASN A 7 -22.75 8.47 10.56
C ASN A 7 -22.58 8.57 9.03
N SER A 8 -21.47 9.15 8.58
CA SER A 8 -20.97 8.87 7.21
C SER A 8 -19.45 8.89 7.06
N LYS A 9 -18.70 8.98 8.17
CA LYS A 9 -17.32 8.46 8.20
C LYS A 9 -17.41 6.99 8.57
N LYS A 10 -17.79 6.15 7.60
CA LYS A 10 -17.28 4.78 7.64
C LYS A 10 -15.79 4.96 7.42
N ASP A 11 -15.04 5.07 8.51
CA ASP A 11 -13.59 4.97 8.46
C ASP A 11 -13.32 3.70 7.65
N ILE A 12 -12.82 3.87 6.43
CA ILE A 12 -12.29 2.83 5.57
C ILE A 12 -11.47 1.98 6.54
N GLU A 13 -11.94 0.78 6.91
CA GLU A 13 -11.35 -0.02 7.98
C GLU A 13 -9.88 -0.21 7.62
N SER A 14 -9.03 0.67 8.15
CA SER A 14 -7.70 0.81 7.63
C SER A 14 -7.01 -0.46 8.07
N ASN A 15 -6.51 -1.24 7.12
CA ASN A 15 -5.68 -2.39 7.44
C ASN A 15 -4.22 -1.96 7.22
N PRO A 16 -3.64 -1.15 8.12
CA PRO A 16 -2.26 -0.71 7.99
C PRO A 16 -1.33 -1.91 8.15
N LEU A 17 -0.20 -1.85 7.44
CA LEU A 17 0.90 -2.76 7.72
C LEU A 17 1.52 -2.36 9.06
N ILE A 18 1.37 -3.19 10.09
CA ILE A 18 1.95 -2.94 11.41
C ILE A 18 3.36 -3.51 11.45
N ILE A 19 4.36 -2.64 11.63
CA ILE A 19 5.75 -3.03 11.87
C ILE A 19 6.02 -2.83 13.36
N PRO A 20 6.33 -3.90 14.12
CA PRO A 20 6.58 -3.77 15.55
C PRO A 20 7.91 -3.03 15.80
N ASP A 21 7.99 -2.31 16.92
CA ASP A 21 9.20 -1.57 17.31
C ASP A 21 10.43 -2.48 17.51
N SER A 22 10.19 -3.76 17.80
CA SER A 22 11.24 -4.78 17.93
C SER A 22 11.76 -5.30 16.58
N CYS A 23 11.28 -4.78 15.44
CA CYS A 23 11.73 -5.20 14.13
C CYS A 23 13.12 -4.63 13.83
N GLU A 24 14.12 -5.50 13.68
CA GLU A 24 15.49 -5.09 13.35
C GLU A 24 15.70 -4.83 11.84
N GLY A 25 14.73 -5.20 11.02
CA GLY A 25 14.81 -5.19 9.56
C GLY A 25 15.64 -6.36 9.01
N TYR A 26 15.87 -6.34 7.70
CA TYR A 26 16.59 -7.38 6.97
C TYR A 26 18.05 -6.97 6.71
N PRO A 27 19.01 -7.91 6.80
CA PRO A 27 20.40 -7.66 6.44
C PRO A 27 20.56 -7.17 4.99
N LEU A 28 21.50 -6.25 4.77
CA LEU A 28 21.74 -5.65 3.44
C LEU A 28 22.24 -6.67 2.41
N ASN A 29 22.94 -7.72 2.85
CA ASN A 29 23.51 -8.76 1.97
C ASN A 29 22.45 -9.63 1.29
N TYR A 30 21.18 -9.53 1.67
CA TYR A 30 20.07 -10.20 1.01
C TYR A 30 19.50 -9.40 -0.18
N PHE A 31 19.98 -8.17 -0.41
CA PHE A 31 19.46 -7.27 -1.43
C PHE A 31 20.55 -6.73 -2.35
N ASN A 32 20.13 -6.36 -3.55
CA ASN A 32 20.96 -5.62 -4.50
C ASN A 32 20.80 -4.12 -4.26
N LEU A 33 21.68 -3.55 -3.43
CA LEU A 33 21.69 -2.12 -3.13
C LEU A 33 22.80 -1.38 -3.92
N PRO A 34 22.61 -0.09 -4.23
CA PRO A 34 23.66 0.72 -4.81
C PRO A 34 24.91 0.72 -3.93
N LEU A 35 26.08 0.56 -4.57
CA LEU A 35 27.37 0.37 -3.88
C LEU A 35 27.68 1.50 -2.90
N HIS A 36 27.40 2.74 -3.29
CA HIS A 36 27.72 3.93 -2.49
C HIS A 36 26.84 4.11 -1.25
N TYR A 37 25.83 3.27 -1.04
CA TYR A 37 25.01 3.28 0.19
C TYR A 37 25.31 2.10 1.13
N ARG A 38 26.25 1.21 0.79
CA ARG A 38 26.50 0.00 1.60
C ARG A 38 26.99 0.30 3.01
N ASP A 39 27.76 1.38 3.17
CA ASP A 39 28.33 1.76 4.47
C ASP A 39 27.43 2.73 5.26
N ASP A 40 26.44 3.33 4.59
CA ASP A 40 25.53 4.33 5.17
C ASP A 40 24.22 3.73 5.69
N LEU A 41 23.96 2.46 5.38
CA LEU A 41 22.72 1.76 5.74
C LEU A 41 22.99 0.68 6.79
N LYS A 42 22.05 0.48 7.71
CA LYS A 42 22.12 -0.58 8.73
C LYS A 42 21.38 -1.84 8.29
N SER A 43 20.13 -1.69 7.85
CA SER A 43 19.25 -2.79 7.45
C SER A 43 18.15 -2.25 6.52
N VAL A 44 17.48 -3.14 5.81
CA VAL A 44 16.28 -2.83 5.02
C VAL A 44 15.05 -3.11 5.87
N LEU A 45 14.29 -2.08 6.26
CA LEU A 45 13.09 -2.27 7.09
C LEU A 45 11.91 -2.84 6.28
N ILE A 46 11.69 -2.31 5.07
CA ILE A 46 10.63 -2.75 4.16
C ILE A 46 11.25 -3.03 2.79
N PRO A 47 11.26 -4.28 2.32
CA PRO A 47 11.73 -4.61 0.98
C PRO A 47 10.89 -3.94 -0.11
N TYR A 48 11.50 -3.63 -1.25
CA TYR A 48 10.79 -3.04 -2.40
C TYR A 48 9.56 -3.86 -2.83
N GLY A 49 9.69 -5.19 -2.90
CA GLY A 49 8.58 -6.08 -3.26
C GLY A 49 7.37 -5.93 -2.32
N PHE A 50 7.61 -5.85 -1.01
CA PHE A 50 6.54 -5.65 -0.02
C PHE A 50 5.83 -4.30 -0.20
N VAL A 51 6.56 -3.26 -0.60
CA VAL A 51 5.96 -1.96 -0.94
C VAL A 51 5.07 -2.11 -2.18
N GLN A 52 5.51 -2.83 -3.20
CA GLN A 52 4.71 -3.08 -4.41
C GLN A 52 3.44 -3.86 -4.10
N ASP A 53 3.54 -4.96 -3.35
CA ASP A 53 2.38 -5.78 -2.96
C ASP A 53 1.33 -4.94 -2.20
N ARG A 54 1.79 -4.02 -1.34
CA ARG A 54 0.90 -3.11 -0.62
C ARG A 54 0.30 -2.03 -1.49
N ILE A 55 1.05 -1.48 -2.45
CA ILE A 55 0.50 -0.54 -3.45
C ILE A 55 -0.58 -1.22 -4.27
N GLU A 56 -0.36 -2.45 -4.72
CA GLU A 56 -1.36 -3.23 -5.47
C GLU A 56 -2.64 -3.44 -4.64
N ALA A 57 -2.50 -3.94 -3.41
CA ALA A 57 -3.64 -4.15 -2.53
C ALA A 57 -4.42 -2.86 -2.24
N LEU A 58 -3.73 -1.73 -2.05
CA LEU A 58 -4.36 -0.43 -1.85
C LEU A 58 -5.03 0.08 -3.13
N ALA A 59 -4.41 -0.09 -4.29
CA ALA A 59 -4.99 0.29 -5.57
C ALA A 59 -6.28 -0.50 -5.84
N ASN A 60 -6.27 -1.81 -5.63
CA ASN A 60 -7.45 -2.67 -5.76
C ASN A 60 -8.56 -2.26 -4.78
N ARG A 61 -8.21 -1.95 -3.53
CA ARG A 61 -9.20 -1.48 -2.55
C ARG A 61 -9.82 -0.15 -2.95
N ILE A 62 -9.01 0.84 -3.33
CA ILE A 62 -9.50 2.14 -3.82
C ILE A 62 -10.38 1.92 -5.05
N PHE A 63 -9.96 1.02 -5.94
CA PHE A 63 -10.72 0.66 -7.11
C PHE A 63 -12.10 0.11 -6.75
N ASP A 64 -12.17 -0.89 -5.87
CA ASP A 64 -13.42 -1.50 -5.42
C ASP A 64 -14.34 -0.46 -4.74
N ASP A 65 -13.77 0.41 -3.91
CA ASP A 65 -14.49 1.51 -3.26
C ASP A 65 -15.08 2.50 -4.28
N LEU A 66 -14.34 2.79 -5.37
CA LEU A 66 -14.79 3.66 -6.46
C LEU A 66 -15.72 2.95 -7.46
N HIS A 67 -15.59 1.63 -7.62
CA HIS A 67 -16.36 0.83 -8.59
C HIS A 67 -17.85 0.77 -8.26
N ILE A 68 -18.24 1.17 -7.04
CA ILE A 68 -19.63 1.42 -6.65
C ILE A 68 -20.29 2.50 -7.55
N GLY A 69 -19.54 3.27 -8.36
CA GLY A 69 -20.07 4.27 -9.29
C GLY A 69 -19.46 4.34 -10.71
N ILE A 70 -18.57 3.42 -11.11
CA ILE A 70 -17.88 3.47 -12.43
C ILE A 70 -18.31 2.30 -13.32
N PRO A 71 -18.64 2.53 -14.61
CA PRO A 71 -18.93 1.45 -15.54
C PRO A 71 -17.74 0.49 -15.71
N GLU A 72 -18.01 -0.81 -15.66
CA GLU A 72 -17.06 -1.95 -15.70
C GLU A 72 -15.92 -1.79 -16.74
N GLN A 73 -16.22 -1.16 -17.88
CA GLN A 73 -15.28 -1.01 -18.99
C GLN A 73 -14.16 0.01 -18.73
N LEU A 74 -14.41 1.06 -17.94
CA LEU A 74 -13.38 2.05 -17.60
C LEU A 74 -12.50 1.55 -16.47
N GLY A 75 -13.05 0.73 -15.57
CA GLY A 75 -12.28 0.23 -14.45
C GLY A 75 -11.17 -0.74 -14.85
N ASN A 76 -11.47 -1.64 -15.78
CA ASN A 76 -10.47 -2.56 -16.35
C ASN A 76 -9.31 -1.81 -17.03
N TYR A 77 -9.56 -0.65 -17.65
CA TYR A 77 -8.51 0.16 -18.27
C TYR A 77 -7.53 0.76 -17.25
N ILE A 78 -8.02 1.21 -16.09
CA ILE A 78 -7.16 1.75 -15.02
C ILE A 78 -6.32 0.65 -14.41
N LEU A 79 -6.94 -0.49 -14.09
CA LEU A 79 -6.28 -1.65 -13.49
C LEU A 79 -5.16 -2.20 -14.38
N LEU A 80 -5.44 -2.35 -15.69
CA LEU A 80 -4.48 -2.87 -16.66
C LEU A 80 -3.31 -1.92 -16.92
N ASN A 81 -3.47 -0.60 -16.77
CA ASN A 81 -2.40 0.37 -17.01
C ASN A 81 -1.59 0.74 -15.76
N PHE A 82 -2.17 0.64 -14.55
CA PHE A 82 -1.46 0.90 -13.30
C PHE A 82 -0.70 -0.31 -12.76
N LEU A 83 -1.22 -1.54 -12.93
CA LEU A 83 -0.65 -2.73 -12.27
C LEU A 83 0.22 -3.62 -13.18
N LYS A 84 0.21 -3.44 -14.51
CA LYS A 84 1.00 -4.27 -15.45
C LYS A 84 2.32 -3.65 -15.92
N ARG A 85 2.85 -2.66 -15.20
CA ARG A 85 4.07 -1.96 -15.62
C ARG A 85 5.34 -2.58 -15.07
#